data_AF-A0A157MD54-F1
#
_entry.id   AF-A0A157MD54-F1
#
_cell.length_a   1.000
_cell.length_b   1.000
_cell.length_c   1.000
_cell.angle_alpha   90.00
_cell.angle_beta   90.00
_cell.angle_gamma   90.00
#
_symmetry.space_group_name_H-M   'P 1'
#
loop_
_entity.id
_entity.type
_entity.pdbx_description
1 polymer ?
#
loop_
_entity_poly.entity_id
_entity_poly.type
_entity_poly.pdbx_seq_one_letter_code
_entity_poly.pdbx_strand_id
1 'polypeptide(L)' 'MSRGFEGVRPASESSIEIGFIFEGRHCVQRLRLKPTAANLKKAALQREAILQAIARGEFSWPPA' A
#
# COMPACT_ATOMS: atom_id res chain seq x y z
N MET A 1 4.82 -19.42 -7.55
CA MET A 1 3.90 -18.60 -8.37
C MET A 1 4.03 -17.14 -7.96
N SER A 2 4.34 -16.28 -8.92
CA SER A 2 4.28 -14.81 -8.96
C SER A 2 4.17 -14.08 -7.62
N ARG A 3 5.31 -13.68 -7.04
CA ARG A 3 5.38 -12.69 -5.96
C ARG A 3 5.11 -11.30 -6.54
N GLY A 4 3.94 -11.12 -7.17
CA GLY A 4 3.42 -9.80 -7.52
C GLY A 4 3.36 -8.99 -6.24
N PHE A 5 3.68 -7.69 -6.33
CA PHE A 5 3.74 -6.79 -5.17
C PHE A 5 2.48 -6.99 -4.29
N GLU A 6 2.65 -7.68 -3.16
CA GLU A 6 1.53 -8.26 -2.44
C GLU A 6 0.70 -7.12 -1.85
N GLY A 7 -0.57 -7.01 -2.26
CA GLY A 7 -1.43 -5.89 -1.87
C GLY A 7 -1.15 -4.56 -2.58
N VAL A 8 -0.27 -4.48 -3.57
CA VAL A 8 -0.09 -3.27 -4.40
C VAL A 8 -0.58 -3.53 -5.81
N ARG A 9 -1.53 -2.71 -6.25
CA ARG A 9 -2.13 -2.85 -7.58
C ARG A 9 -2.25 -1.51 -8.29
N PRO A 10 -2.07 -1.47 -9.63
CA PRO A 10 -2.49 -0.32 -10.40
C PRO A 10 -4.01 -0.18 -10.28
N ALA A 11 -4.47 0.99 -9.82
CA ALA A 11 -5.90 1.30 -9.72
C ALA A 11 -6.40 1.98 -11.00
N SER A 12 -5.54 2.79 -11.63
CA SER A 12 -5.82 3.50 -12.87
C SER A 12 -4.49 3.88 -13.54
N GLU A 13 -4.54 4.43 -14.76
CA GLU A 13 -3.37 4.85 -15.54
C GLU A 13 -2.48 5.89 -14.81
N SER A 14 -3.03 6.55 -13.79
CA SER A 14 -2.34 7.55 -12.97
C SER A 14 -2.49 7.30 -11.47
N SER A 15 -2.84 6.08 -11.05
CA SER A 15 -3.00 5.79 -9.61
C SER A 15 -2.63 4.36 -9.23
N ILE A 16 -2.04 4.23 -8.05
CA ILE A 16 -1.67 2.95 -7.42
C ILE A 16 -2.48 2.82 -6.14
N GLU A 17 -3.02 1.63 -5.90
CA GLU A 17 -3.69 1.27 -4.65
C GLU A 17 -2.82 0.32 -3.84
N ILE A 18 -2.72 0.60 -2.54
CA ILE A 18 -2.08 -0.25 -1.54
C ILE A 18 -3.18 -0.79 -0.61
N GLY A 19 -3.47 -2.08 -0.72
CA GLY A 19 -4.33 -2.83 0.18
C GLY A 19 -3.54 -3.42 1.35
N PHE A 20 -4.03 -3.19 2.57
CA PHE A 20 -3.51 -3.76 3.80
C PHE A 20 -4.63 -4.00 4.82
N ILE A 21 -4.35 -4.82 5.82
CA ILE A 21 -5.27 -5.08 6.93
C ILE A 21 -4.82 -4.24 8.12
N PHE A 22 -5.74 -3.46 8.68
CA PHE A 22 -5.54 -2.72 9.91
C PHE A 22 -6.72 -2.98 10.84
N GLU A 23 -6.46 -3.43 12.07
CA GLU A 23 -7.50 -3.75 13.06
C GLU A 23 -8.62 -4.68 12.53
N GLY A 24 -8.27 -5.67 11.71
CA GLY A 24 -9.24 -6.58 11.09
C GLY A 24 -10.07 -5.97 9.96
N ARG A 25 -9.80 -4.72 9.56
CA ARG A 25 -10.46 -4.03 8.44
C ARG A 25 -9.54 -4.01 7.23
N HIS A 26 -10.11 -4.27 6.05
CA HIS A 26 -9.43 -4.06 4.78
C HIS A 26 -9.37 -2.55 4.48
N CYS A 27 -8.17 -1.98 4.58
CA CYS A 27 -7.89 -0.59 4.23
C CYS A 27 -7.19 -0.52 2.88
N VAL A 28 -7.55 0.50 2.08
CA VAL A 28 -6.95 0.74 0.77
C VAL A 28 -6.47 2.17 0.71
N GLN A 29 -5.16 2.35 0.57
CA GLN A 29 -4.55 3.65 0.38
C GLN A 29 -4.33 3.90 -1.11
N ARG A 30 -4.87 5.01 -1.62
CA ARG A 30 -4.69 5.45 -3.01
C ARG A 30 -3.55 6.46 -3.11
N LEU A 31 -2.57 6.15 -3.94
CA LEU A 31 -1.49 7.03 -4.36
C LEU A 31 -1.80 7.59 -5.73
N ARG A 32 -1.82 8.92 -5.88
CA ARG A 32 -1.92 9.61 -7.18
C ARG A 32 -0.58 9.58 -7.91
N LEU A 33 -0.12 8.38 -8.25
CA LEU A 33 1.12 8.12 -8.95
C LEU A 33 0.85 7.20 -10.14
N LYS A 34 1.49 7.48 -11.28
CA LYS A 34 1.45 6.56 -12.42
C LYS A 34 2.01 5.19 -12.01
N PRO A 35 1.34 4.07 -12.35
CA PRO A 35 1.77 2.72 -12.02
C PRO A 35 2.97 2.27 -12.87
N THR A 36 4.10 2.96 -12.71
CA THR A 36 5.38 2.58 -13.30
C THR A 36 6.08 1.56 -12.41
N ALA A 37 6.99 0.75 -12.95
CA ALA A 37 7.73 -0.25 -12.16
C ALA A 37 8.43 0.35 -10.92
N ALA A 38 8.99 1.56 -11.05
CA ALA A 38 9.60 2.28 -9.93
C ALA A 38 8.58 2.70 -8.86
N ASN A 39 7.41 3.19 -9.27
CA ASN A 39 6.36 3.60 -8.34
C ASN A 39 5.66 2.40 -7.68
N LEU A 40 5.51 1.28 -8.40
CA LEU A 40 5.02 0.03 -7.82
C LEU A 40 5.98 -0.49 -6.75
N LYS A 41 7.30 -0.43 -6.99
CA LYS A 41 8.31 -0.74 -5.97
C LYS A 41 8.22 0.20 -4.76
N LYS A 42 8.06 1.51 -4.98
CA LYS A 42 7.84 2.48 -3.89
C LYS A 42 6.57 2.18 -3.10
N ALA A 43 5.47 1.87 -3.77
CA ALA A 43 4.20 1.52 -3.14
C ALA A 43 4.30 0.23 -2.32
N ALA A 44 5.10 -0.75 -2.78
CA ALA A 44 5.38 -1.96 -2.01
C ALA A 44 6.17 -1.67 -0.74
N LEU A 45 7.24 -0.88 -0.84
CA LEU A 45 8.00 -0.42 0.32
C LEU A 45 7.12 0.37 1.30
N GLN A 46 6.23 1.21 0.79
CA GLN A 46 5.28 1.97 1.61
C GLN A 46 4.29 1.04 2.31
N ARG A 47 3.80 -0.01 1.64
CA ARG A 47 2.98 -1.05 2.29
C ARG A 47 3.72 -1.72 3.43
N GLU A 48 4.99 -2.09 3.22
CA GLU A 48 5.82 -2.68 4.28
C GLU A 48 5.99 -1.71 5.46
N ALA A 49 6.25 -0.43 5.19
CA ALA A 49 6.34 0.60 6.24
C ALA A 49 5.02 0.74 7.02
N ILE A 50 3.86 0.69 6.34
CA ILE A 50 2.55 0.68 6.98
C ILE A 50 2.40 -0.53 7.89
N LEU A 51 2.69 -1.74 7.40
CA LEU A 51 2.60 -2.97 8.20
C LEU A 51 3.54 -2.93 9.41
N GLN A 52 4.74 -2.37 9.25
CA GLN A 52 5.68 -2.17 10.36
C GLN A 52 5.15 -1.18 11.39
N ALA A 53 4.57 -0.06 10.95
CA ALA A 53 3.93 0.91 11.85
C ALA A 53 2.71 0.31 12.56
N ILE A 54 1.91 -0.52 11.87
CA ILE A 54 0.79 -1.25 12.46
C ILE A 54 1.29 -2.22 13.53
N ALA A 55 2.34 -3.00 13.22
CA ALA A 55 2.94 -3.94 14.15
C ALA A 55 3.52 -3.24 15.40
N ARG A 56 3.98 -2.00 15.26
CA ARG A 56 4.43 -1.14 16.37
C ARG A 56 3.29 -0.46 17.13
N GLY A 57 2.06 -0.47 16.59
CA GLY A 57 0.93 0.28 17.14
C GLY A 57 1.00 1.79 16.89
N GLU A 58 1.83 2.24 15.95
CA GLU A 58 2.05 3.66 15.63
C GLU A 58 1.27 4.10 14.38
N PHE A 59 0.65 3.15 13.66
CA PHE A 59 -0.13 3.46 12.47
C PHE A 59 -1.54 3.95 12.84
N SER A 60 -1.90 5.15 12.39
CA SER A 60 -3.27 5.68 12.49
C SER A 60 -3.94 5.71 11.12
N TRP A 61 -5.18 5.22 11.05
CA TRP A 61 -6.04 5.32 9.88
C TRP A 61 -7.31 6.14 10.19
N PRO A 62 -7.73 7.09 9.33
CA PRO A 62 -7.04 7.56 8.13
C PRO A 62 -5.73 8.29 8.47
N PRO A 63 -4.75 8.33 7.55
CA PRO A 63 -3.56 9.16 7.77
C PRO A 63 -4.01 10.62 7.91
N ALA A 64 -3.69 11.24 9.04
CA ALA A 64 -3.96 12.65 9.32
C ALA A 64 -3.13 13.59 8.44
#